data_AF-A0A1Y3NJN3-F1
#
_entry.id   AF-A0A1Y3NJN3-F1
#
_cell.length_a   1.000
_cell.length_b   1.000
_cell.length_c   1.000
_cell.angle_alpha   90.00
_cell.angle_beta   90.00
_cell.angle_gamma   90.00
#
_symmetry.space_group_name_H-M   'P 1'
#
loop_
_entity.id
_entity.type
_entity.pdbx_description
1 polymer ?
#
loop_
_entity_poly.entity_id
_entity_poly.type
_entity_poly.pdbx_seq_one_letter_code
_entity_poly.pdbx_strand_id
1 'polypeptide(L)'
;MYIENTIFKRNESKSGGAIYVSLNNDGKNNFHKMTLNNCVFENNKASYFGGAIFTENVVKFKADLINSSFKYNKAGIAGGAVFTTGLSRDISIVNTTKENNTGGYYGDNNASYPLLIYLENNNKYSKGISITSGSTLSLLFELRDIFNQTINRNEEYFSSLQLKAELIDDDDNNSGEIINNDNQSQTYILKNNDGYFFNGYCLLNDLQIISNPKHYKLHFHIENDIYNLKFLTNDIPIEVTNCNEKQIIKLYKNNINYCEKPICKEKYINGECLPIQNSSYIYQESYCKCFDGFNNTSCNSKIYEISS
;
A
#
# COMPACT_ATOMS: atom_id res chain seq x y z
N MET A 1 -34.02 -10.80 -12.64
CA MET A 1 -33.76 -11.41 -13.96
C MET A 1 -33.34 -12.86 -13.73
N TYR A 2 -33.86 -13.79 -14.51
CA TYR A 2 -33.49 -15.20 -14.45
C TYR A 2 -33.29 -15.71 -15.88
N ILE A 3 -32.10 -16.24 -16.18
CA ILE A 3 -31.74 -16.80 -17.48
C ILE A 3 -31.20 -18.21 -17.22
N GLU A 4 -31.70 -19.17 -18.00
CA GLU A 4 -31.27 -20.55 -17.91
C GLU A 4 -31.03 -21.17 -19.28
N ASN A 5 -30.16 -22.19 -19.34
CA ASN A 5 -29.96 -23.04 -20.53
C ASN A 5 -29.67 -22.24 -21.82
N THR A 6 -28.92 -21.16 -21.69
CA THR A 6 -28.70 -20.19 -22.78
C THR A 6 -27.24 -20.12 -23.19
N ILE A 7 -26.99 -19.93 -24.49
CA ILE A 7 -25.65 -19.75 -25.05
C ILE A 7 -25.50 -18.31 -25.54
N PHE A 8 -24.52 -17.59 -24.98
CA PHE A 8 -24.06 -16.29 -25.41
C PHE A 8 -22.73 -16.45 -26.14
N LYS A 9 -22.73 -16.31 -27.46
CA LYS A 9 -21.56 -16.57 -28.31
C LYS A 9 -21.23 -15.40 -29.22
N ARG A 10 -19.94 -15.02 -29.26
CA ARG A 10 -19.40 -13.99 -30.16
C ARG A 10 -20.10 -12.64 -30.07
N ASN A 11 -20.51 -12.25 -28.86
CA ASN A 11 -21.02 -10.91 -28.62
C ASN A 11 -19.85 -9.94 -28.38
N GLU A 12 -19.98 -8.71 -28.87
CA GLU A 12 -18.95 -7.67 -28.70
C GLU A 12 -19.58 -6.35 -28.22
N SER A 13 -18.97 -5.74 -27.22
CA SER A 13 -19.43 -4.46 -26.65
C SER A 13 -18.28 -3.64 -26.07
N LYS A 14 -18.58 -2.46 -25.52
CA LYS A 14 -17.60 -1.67 -24.77
C LYS A 14 -17.28 -2.32 -23.42
N SER A 15 -18.31 -2.71 -22.66
CA SER A 15 -18.21 -3.42 -21.39
C SER A 15 -19.31 -4.47 -21.33
N GLY A 16 -19.02 -5.65 -20.79
CA GLY A 16 -20.00 -6.75 -20.73
C GLY A 16 -20.27 -7.28 -22.13
N GLY A 17 -19.33 -8.05 -22.69
CA GLY A 17 -19.39 -8.46 -24.09
C GLY A 17 -20.72 -9.10 -24.49
N ALA A 18 -21.33 -9.87 -23.59
CA ALA A 18 -22.67 -10.43 -23.75
C ALA A 18 -23.73 -9.75 -22.87
N ILE A 19 -23.42 -9.48 -21.59
CA ILE A 19 -24.37 -8.93 -20.63
C ILE A 19 -23.75 -7.73 -19.92
N TYR A 20 -24.44 -6.59 -20.01
CA TYR A 20 -24.16 -5.39 -19.23
C TYR A 20 -25.31 -5.15 -18.26
N VAL A 21 -25.02 -5.15 -16.97
CA VAL A 21 -25.98 -4.78 -15.92
C VAL A 21 -25.55 -3.46 -15.32
N SER A 22 -26.43 -2.47 -15.33
CA SER A 22 -26.25 -1.25 -14.57
C SER A 22 -27.56 -0.92 -13.88
N LEU A 23 -27.47 -0.55 -12.60
CA LEU A 23 -28.62 -0.19 -11.79
C LEU A 23 -28.58 1.30 -11.50
N ASN A 24 -29.67 1.98 -11.80
CA ASN A 24 -29.87 3.35 -11.38
C ASN A 24 -30.22 3.33 -9.88
N ASN A 25 -29.50 4.10 -9.08
CA ASN A 25 -29.82 4.28 -7.67
C ASN A 25 -31.01 5.24 -7.56
N ASP A 26 -32.24 4.71 -7.65
CA ASP A 26 -33.48 5.50 -7.60
C ASP A 26 -33.90 5.87 -6.17
N GLY A 27 -33.01 5.68 -5.19
CA GLY A 27 -33.26 5.96 -3.77
C GLY A 27 -34.22 4.97 -3.10
N LYS A 28 -34.71 3.95 -3.81
CA LYS A 28 -35.59 2.92 -3.24
C LYS A 28 -34.77 1.77 -2.68
N ASN A 29 -35.24 1.20 -1.57
CA ASN A 29 -34.61 0.07 -0.88
C ASN A 29 -34.83 -1.29 -1.58
N ASN A 30 -34.90 -1.32 -2.91
CA ASN A 30 -35.18 -2.55 -3.63
C ASN A 30 -33.90 -3.37 -3.82
N PHE A 31 -33.95 -4.63 -3.42
CA PHE A 31 -32.89 -5.59 -3.68
C PHE A 31 -33.10 -6.22 -5.05
N HIS A 32 -32.08 -6.15 -5.91
CA HIS A 32 -32.15 -6.70 -7.26
C HIS A 32 -31.39 -8.01 -7.36
N LYS A 33 -31.92 -8.96 -8.13
CA LYS A 33 -31.29 -10.27 -8.33
C LYS A 33 -31.21 -10.65 -9.80
N MET A 34 -30.04 -11.13 -10.21
CA MET A 34 -29.81 -11.83 -11.47
C MET A 34 -29.36 -13.26 -11.16
N THR A 35 -30.00 -14.23 -11.80
CA THR A 35 -29.53 -15.63 -11.78
C THR A 35 -29.25 -16.07 -13.20
N LEU A 36 -28.05 -16.61 -13.42
CA LEU A 36 -27.61 -17.23 -14.66
C LEU A 36 -27.31 -18.70 -14.34
N ASN A 37 -28.15 -19.61 -14.82
CA ASN A 37 -28.03 -21.04 -14.52
C ASN A 37 -27.80 -21.85 -15.79
N ASN A 38 -26.83 -22.76 -15.78
CA ASN A 38 -26.53 -23.62 -16.92
C ASN A 38 -26.36 -22.84 -18.25
N CYS A 39 -25.63 -21.73 -18.19
CA CYS A 39 -25.38 -20.87 -19.35
C CYS A 39 -23.96 -21.06 -19.89
N VAL A 40 -23.77 -20.80 -21.18
CA VAL A 40 -22.45 -20.84 -21.82
C VAL A 40 -22.13 -19.47 -22.40
N PHE A 41 -21.00 -18.89 -21.98
CA PHE A 41 -20.45 -17.66 -22.50
C PHE A 41 -19.17 -17.99 -23.27
N GLU A 42 -19.21 -17.88 -24.59
CA GLU A 42 -18.13 -18.33 -25.47
C GLU A 42 -17.69 -17.23 -26.45
N ASN A 43 -16.38 -16.95 -26.51
CA ASN A 43 -15.81 -15.99 -27.46
C ASN A 43 -16.46 -14.60 -27.40
N ASN A 44 -16.94 -14.15 -26.24
CA ASN A 44 -17.45 -12.79 -26.08
C ASN A 44 -16.31 -11.81 -25.82
N LYS A 45 -16.47 -10.57 -26.25
CA LYS A 45 -15.43 -9.56 -26.21
C LYS A 45 -15.95 -8.22 -25.67
N ALA A 46 -15.19 -7.62 -24.76
CA ALA A 46 -15.39 -6.26 -24.29
C ALA A 46 -14.15 -5.41 -24.58
N SER A 47 -14.36 -4.16 -24.97
CA SER A 47 -13.27 -3.18 -25.15
C SER A 47 -12.59 -2.83 -23.83
N TYR A 48 -13.33 -2.80 -22.73
CA TYR A 48 -12.85 -2.38 -21.42
C TYR A 48 -12.97 -3.50 -20.39
N PHE A 49 -14.16 -3.75 -19.86
CA PHE A 49 -14.34 -4.60 -18.69
C PHE A 49 -15.36 -5.70 -18.95
N GLY A 50 -15.13 -6.89 -18.36
CA GLY A 50 -16.13 -7.96 -18.35
C GLY A 50 -16.33 -8.54 -19.74
N GLY A 51 -15.40 -9.38 -20.20
CA GLY A 51 -15.43 -9.88 -21.59
C GLY A 51 -16.71 -10.65 -21.93
N ALA A 52 -17.35 -11.29 -20.94
CA ALA A 52 -18.71 -11.78 -21.08
C ALA A 52 -19.72 -10.92 -20.31
N ILE A 53 -19.48 -10.66 -19.02
CA ILE A 53 -20.43 -10.01 -18.13
C ILE A 53 -19.77 -8.83 -17.44
N PHE A 54 -20.44 -7.68 -17.45
CA PHE A 54 -20.08 -6.52 -16.65
C PHE A 54 -21.25 -6.09 -15.78
N THR A 55 -21.01 -5.87 -14.50
CA THR A 55 -22.02 -5.37 -13.56
C THR A 55 -21.55 -4.08 -12.88
N GLU A 56 -22.28 -3.00 -13.08
CA GLU A 56 -21.99 -1.63 -12.66
C GLU A 56 -22.96 -1.12 -11.59
N ASN A 57 -22.45 -0.37 -10.61
CA ASN A 57 -23.23 0.36 -9.61
C ASN A 57 -24.24 -0.52 -8.86
N VAL A 58 -23.83 -1.75 -8.55
CA VAL A 58 -24.68 -2.82 -8.03
C VAL A 58 -24.90 -2.79 -6.51
N VAL A 59 -25.12 -1.61 -5.94
CA VAL A 59 -25.51 -1.50 -4.52
C VAL A 59 -26.85 -2.21 -4.32
N LYS A 60 -26.91 -3.20 -3.42
CA LYS A 60 -28.09 -4.07 -3.18
C LYS A 60 -28.47 -4.94 -4.39
N PHE A 61 -27.48 -5.44 -5.11
CA PHE A 61 -27.70 -6.42 -6.15
C PHE A 61 -26.95 -7.71 -5.88
N LYS A 62 -27.55 -8.82 -6.30
CA LYS A 62 -26.92 -10.14 -6.25
C LYS A 62 -26.96 -10.80 -7.61
N ALA A 63 -25.78 -11.14 -8.14
CA ALA A 63 -25.63 -11.99 -9.30
C ALA A 63 -25.24 -13.41 -8.86
N ASP A 64 -26.09 -14.38 -9.13
CA ASP A 64 -25.81 -15.80 -8.96
C ASP A 64 -25.47 -16.41 -10.32
N LEU A 65 -24.20 -16.79 -10.52
CA LEU A 65 -23.70 -17.48 -11.69
C LEU A 65 -23.44 -18.95 -11.33
N ILE A 66 -24.34 -19.83 -11.77
CA ILE A 66 -24.43 -21.21 -11.29
C ILE A 66 -24.30 -22.17 -12.47
N ASN A 67 -23.52 -23.24 -12.30
CA ASN A 67 -23.40 -24.34 -13.26
C ASN A 67 -23.10 -23.89 -14.70
N SER A 68 -22.38 -22.77 -14.86
CA SER A 68 -22.19 -22.09 -16.15
C SER A 68 -20.75 -22.20 -16.64
N SER A 69 -20.52 -22.02 -17.95
CA SER A 69 -19.20 -22.09 -18.56
C SER A 69 -18.80 -20.77 -19.21
N PHE A 70 -17.58 -20.31 -18.95
CA PHE A 70 -16.97 -19.12 -19.55
C PHE A 70 -15.72 -19.53 -20.30
N LYS A 71 -15.76 -19.45 -21.64
CA LYS A 71 -14.67 -19.90 -22.50
C LYS A 71 -14.24 -18.83 -23.50
N TYR A 72 -12.94 -18.60 -23.61
CA TYR A 72 -12.36 -17.74 -24.65
C TYR A 72 -12.93 -16.30 -24.65
N ASN A 73 -13.42 -15.82 -23.50
CA ASN A 73 -13.92 -14.45 -23.41
C ASN A 73 -12.77 -13.48 -23.15
N LYS A 74 -12.85 -12.28 -23.70
CA LYS A 74 -11.76 -11.30 -23.67
C LYS A 74 -12.23 -9.92 -23.23
N ALA A 75 -11.51 -9.30 -22.30
CA ALA A 75 -11.67 -7.90 -21.92
C ALA A 75 -10.37 -7.13 -22.21
N GLY A 76 -10.49 -5.90 -22.71
CA GLY A 76 -9.31 -5.07 -22.99
C GLY A 76 -8.57 -4.59 -21.75
N ILE A 77 -9.26 -4.41 -20.61
CA ILE A 77 -8.68 -3.97 -19.34
C ILE A 77 -8.68 -5.13 -18.33
N ALA A 78 -9.85 -5.59 -17.88
CA ALA A 78 -9.91 -6.61 -16.82
C ALA A 78 -11.21 -7.42 -16.82
N GLY A 79 -11.16 -8.59 -16.17
CA GLY A 79 -12.31 -9.47 -16.03
C GLY A 79 -12.66 -10.13 -17.35
N GLY A 80 -11.77 -10.96 -17.89
CA GLY A 80 -11.96 -11.57 -19.21
C GLY A 80 -13.28 -12.34 -19.33
N ALA A 81 -13.77 -12.95 -18.25
CA ALA A 81 -15.14 -13.46 -18.18
C ALA A 81 -16.08 -12.44 -17.52
N VAL A 82 -15.83 -12.07 -16.27
CA VAL A 82 -16.73 -11.29 -15.44
C VAL A 82 -15.99 -10.11 -14.82
N PHE A 83 -16.57 -8.92 -14.89
CA PHE A 83 -16.11 -7.78 -14.12
C PHE A 83 -17.26 -7.18 -13.32
N THR A 84 -17.00 -6.81 -12.06
CA THR A 84 -17.99 -6.17 -11.20
C THR A 84 -17.43 -4.95 -10.50
N THR A 85 -18.27 -3.92 -10.32
CA THR A 85 -17.97 -2.78 -9.47
C THR A 85 -18.53 -2.94 -8.05
N GLY A 86 -19.19 -4.07 -7.76
CA GLY A 86 -19.79 -4.39 -6.46
C GLY A 86 -18.84 -5.09 -5.48
N LEU A 87 -19.34 -5.38 -4.28
CA LEU A 87 -18.57 -6.14 -3.27
C LEU A 87 -18.60 -7.64 -3.58
N SER A 88 -17.66 -8.40 -3.00
CA SER A 88 -17.57 -9.85 -3.22
C SER A 88 -18.86 -10.61 -2.87
N ARG A 89 -19.61 -10.15 -1.85
CA ARG A 89 -20.90 -10.74 -1.46
C ARG A 89 -22.03 -10.55 -2.48
N ASP A 90 -21.86 -9.60 -3.40
CA ASP A 90 -22.86 -9.22 -4.41
C ASP A 90 -22.76 -10.14 -5.65
N ILE A 91 -21.69 -10.94 -5.77
CA ILE A 91 -21.50 -11.89 -6.85
C ILE A 91 -21.16 -13.28 -6.33
N SER A 92 -22.03 -14.24 -6.60
CA SER A 92 -21.86 -15.64 -6.26
C SER A 92 -21.53 -16.41 -7.53
N ILE A 93 -20.36 -17.04 -7.58
CA ILE A 93 -19.89 -17.79 -8.75
C ILE A 93 -19.65 -19.23 -8.32
N VAL A 94 -20.61 -20.10 -8.61
CA VAL A 94 -20.68 -21.47 -8.07
C VAL A 94 -20.71 -22.49 -9.19
N ASN A 95 -19.90 -23.55 -9.06
CA ASN A 95 -19.82 -24.64 -10.03
C ASN A 95 -19.65 -24.16 -11.48
N THR A 96 -18.83 -23.14 -11.69
CA THR A 96 -18.58 -22.60 -13.03
C THR A 96 -17.25 -23.09 -13.57
N THR A 97 -17.23 -23.42 -14.86
CA THR A 97 -16.01 -23.76 -15.58
C THR A 97 -15.49 -22.53 -16.30
N LYS A 98 -14.19 -22.24 -16.15
CA LYS A 98 -13.52 -21.09 -16.76
C LYS A 98 -12.33 -21.59 -17.57
N GLU A 99 -12.27 -21.25 -18.86
CA GLU A 99 -11.27 -21.77 -19.79
C GLU A 99 -10.79 -20.67 -20.73
N ASN A 100 -9.48 -20.40 -20.75
CA ASN A 100 -8.83 -19.51 -21.72
C ASN A 100 -9.48 -18.11 -21.86
N ASN A 101 -10.06 -17.57 -20.79
CA ASN A 101 -10.49 -16.18 -20.76
C ASN A 101 -9.27 -15.27 -20.56
N THR A 102 -9.31 -14.03 -21.03
CA THR A 102 -8.20 -13.08 -20.92
C THR A 102 -8.67 -11.68 -20.53
N GLY A 103 -8.06 -11.12 -19.50
CA GLY A 103 -8.14 -9.71 -19.15
C GLY A 103 -6.84 -9.03 -19.59
N GLY A 104 -6.90 -7.85 -20.19
CA GLY A 104 -5.70 -7.21 -20.73
C GLY A 104 -4.62 -6.93 -19.68
N TYR A 105 -5.03 -6.54 -18.48
CA TYR A 105 -4.15 -6.13 -17.39
C TYR A 105 -4.17 -7.09 -16.19
N TYR A 106 -5.35 -7.47 -15.71
CA TYR A 106 -5.51 -8.42 -14.61
C TYR A 106 -6.89 -9.11 -14.66
N GLY A 107 -7.02 -10.18 -13.87
CA GLY A 107 -8.26 -10.92 -13.69
C GLY A 107 -8.77 -11.53 -15.00
N ASP A 108 -8.04 -12.52 -15.51
CA ASP A 108 -8.40 -13.25 -16.73
C ASP A 108 -9.82 -13.80 -16.70
N ASN A 109 -10.26 -14.22 -15.52
CA ASN A 109 -11.60 -14.73 -15.33
C ASN A 109 -12.50 -13.67 -14.70
N ASN A 110 -12.33 -13.45 -13.40
CA ASN A 110 -13.13 -12.49 -12.66
C ASN A 110 -12.23 -11.32 -12.27
N ALA A 111 -12.77 -10.11 -12.25
CA ALA A 111 -12.07 -8.94 -11.73
C ALA A 111 -13.07 -7.95 -11.13
N SER A 112 -12.56 -7.03 -10.31
CA SER A 112 -13.31 -5.85 -9.89
C SER A 112 -12.42 -4.62 -9.89
N TYR A 113 -12.99 -3.45 -9.63
CA TYR A 113 -12.19 -2.31 -9.20
C TYR A 113 -11.35 -2.63 -7.96
N PRO A 114 -10.24 -1.89 -7.76
CA PRO A 114 -9.51 -1.92 -6.51
C PRO A 114 -10.44 -1.78 -5.30
N LEU A 115 -10.20 -2.57 -4.26
CA LEU A 115 -10.97 -2.48 -3.00
C LEU A 115 -10.05 -2.51 -1.77
N LEU A 116 -8.95 -3.24 -1.82
CA LEU A 116 -8.13 -3.53 -0.65
C LEU A 116 -6.70 -3.03 -0.85
N ILE A 117 -6.16 -2.37 0.16
CA ILE A 117 -4.74 -2.07 0.28
C ILE A 117 -4.15 -3.03 1.32
N TYR A 118 -3.17 -3.80 0.87
CA TYR A 118 -2.44 -4.77 1.68
C TYR A 118 -1.04 -4.26 1.98
N LEU A 119 -0.67 -4.19 3.25
CA LEU A 119 0.70 -3.90 3.67
C LEU A 119 1.51 -5.20 3.71
N GLU A 120 2.64 -5.24 3.02
CA GLU A 120 3.56 -6.37 3.10
C GLU A 120 4.06 -6.56 4.54
N ASN A 121 4.17 -7.82 4.99
CA ASN A 121 4.51 -8.16 6.38
C ASN A 121 3.53 -7.59 7.42
N ASN A 122 2.25 -7.45 7.06
CA ASN A 122 1.23 -6.90 7.94
C ASN A 122 1.26 -7.49 9.37
N ASN A 123 1.41 -8.81 9.51
CA ASN A 123 1.45 -9.49 10.82
C ASN A 123 2.58 -9.00 11.75
N LYS A 124 3.66 -8.45 11.18
CA LYS A 124 4.74 -7.83 11.93
C LYS A 124 4.34 -6.42 12.34
N TYR A 125 3.90 -5.60 11.39
CA TYR A 125 3.61 -4.18 11.62
C TYR A 125 2.36 -3.94 12.47
N SER A 126 1.36 -4.81 12.41
CA SER A 126 0.15 -4.72 13.24
C SER A 126 0.43 -4.91 14.75
N LYS A 127 1.58 -5.48 15.11
CA LYS A 127 2.05 -5.60 16.51
C LYS A 127 2.80 -4.38 17.00
N GLY A 128 3.07 -3.43 16.11
CA GLY A 128 3.89 -2.25 16.35
C GLY A 128 5.38 -2.45 16.08
N ILE A 129 6.08 -1.33 15.99
CA ILE A 129 7.53 -1.26 15.78
C ILE A 129 8.16 -0.24 16.73
N SER A 130 9.41 -0.48 17.11
CA SER A 130 10.21 0.46 17.90
C SER A 130 11.33 1.03 17.03
N ILE A 131 11.47 2.35 16.99
CA ILE A 131 12.42 3.07 16.14
C ILE A 131 13.12 4.17 16.93
N THR A 132 14.27 4.63 16.45
CA THR A 132 14.92 5.85 16.98
C THR A 132 14.45 7.06 16.19
N SER A 133 14.32 8.22 16.85
CA SER A 133 13.97 9.46 16.13
C SER A 133 14.98 9.75 15.02
N GLY A 134 14.53 10.11 13.82
CA GLY A 134 15.35 10.33 12.63
C GLY A 134 15.66 9.07 11.80
N SER A 135 15.30 7.89 12.29
CA SER A 135 15.40 6.66 11.49
C SER A 135 14.41 6.64 10.33
N THR A 136 14.71 5.79 9.34
CA THR A 136 13.88 5.60 8.16
C THR A 136 13.19 4.24 8.17
N LEU A 137 12.01 4.19 7.58
CA LEU A 137 11.20 2.99 7.39
C LEU A 137 10.80 2.88 5.91
N SER A 138 10.91 1.69 5.33
CA SER A 138 10.37 1.43 3.99
C SER A 138 9.21 0.45 4.09
N LEU A 139 8.08 0.79 3.47
CA LEU A 139 6.84 0.01 3.51
C LEU A 139 6.33 -0.22 2.10
N LEU A 140 5.99 -1.48 1.78
CA LEU A 140 5.42 -1.86 0.50
C LEU A 140 3.92 -2.13 0.66
N PHE A 141 3.12 -1.37 -0.08
CA PHE A 141 1.67 -1.53 -0.16
C PHE A 141 1.29 -2.12 -1.52
N GLU A 142 0.30 -3.01 -1.51
CA GLU A 142 -0.24 -3.68 -2.68
C GLU A 142 -1.74 -3.42 -2.80
N LEU A 143 -2.17 -3.07 -4.01
CA LEU A 143 -3.56 -2.82 -4.37
C LEU A 143 -4.20 -4.10 -4.92
N ARG A 144 -5.30 -4.51 -4.28
CA ARG A 144 -6.03 -5.74 -4.59
C ARG A 144 -7.50 -5.49 -4.85
N ASP A 145 -8.06 -6.33 -5.70
CA ASP A 145 -9.48 -6.35 -6.03
C ASP A 145 -10.29 -7.22 -5.02
N ILE A 146 -11.61 -7.34 -5.20
CA ILE A 146 -12.48 -8.11 -4.30
C ILE A 146 -12.22 -9.63 -4.34
N PHE A 147 -11.50 -10.09 -5.37
CA PHE A 147 -11.10 -11.48 -5.55
C PHE A 147 -9.67 -11.73 -5.03
N ASN A 148 -9.08 -10.76 -4.33
CA ASN A 148 -7.74 -10.80 -3.76
C ASN A 148 -6.64 -10.94 -4.83
N GLN A 149 -6.87 -10.38 -6.02
CA GLN A 149 -5.91 -10.36 -7.11
C GLN A 149 -5.14 -9.04 -7.10
N THR A 150 -3.82 -9.11 -7.30
CA THR A 150 -2.96 -7.95 -7.50
C THR A 150 -3.27 -7.27 -8.83
N ILE A 151 -3.36 -5.94 -8.82
CA ILE A 151 -3.63 -5.12 -10.00
C ILE A 151 -2.28 -4.70 -10.62
N ASN A 152 -1.60 -5.64 -11.29
CA ASN A 152 -0.17 -5.59 -11.59
C ASN A 152 0.25 -4.90 -12.90
N ARG A 153 -0.69 -4.39 -13.71
CA ARG A 153 -0.40 -3.71 -14.98
C ARG A 153 -1.40 -2.60 -15.19
N ASN A 154 -1.09 -1.39 -14.77
CA ASN A 154 -2.02 -0.31 -15.00
C ASN A 154 -1.32 1.02 -15.20
N GLU A 155 -1.14 1.36 -16.46
CA GLU A 155 -0.46 2.59 -16.84
C GLU A 155 -1.43 3.79 -16.81
N GLU A 156 -2.75 3.59 -16.83
CA GLU A 156 -3.71 4.70 -17.03
C GLU A 156 -4.96 4.73 -16.11
N TYR A 157 -5.49 3.61 -15.62
CA TYR A 157 -6.84 3.57 -15.00
C TYR A 157 -6.87 3.66 -13.47
N PHE A 158 -5.81 3.26 -12.75
CA PHE A 158 -5.75 3.14 -11.28
C PHE A 158 -4.39 3.63 -10.72
N SER A 159 -3.60 4.35 -11.54
CA SER A 159 -2.25 4.82 -11.21
C SER A 159 -2.19 6.17 -10.49
N SER A 160 -3.33 6.84 -10.32
CA SER A 160 -3.41 8.17 -9.70
C SER A 160 -3.72 8.15 -8.20
N LEU A 161 -3.56 7.01 -7.53
CA LEU A 161 -3.83 6.87 -6.10
C LEU A 161 -2.59 7.28 -5.30
N GLN A 162 -2.69 8.37 -4.56
CA GLN A 162 -1.63 8.85 -3.68
C GLN A 162 -1.85 8.32 -2.26
N LEU A 163 -0.89 7.55 -1.77
CA LEU A 163 -0.80 7.13 -0.39
C LEU A 163 -0.12 8.23 0.43
N LYS A 164 -0.66 8.53 1.60
CA LYS A 164 -0.06 9.47 2.54
C LYS A 164 -0.03 8.89 3.95
N ALA A 165 1.09 9.14 4.62
CA ALA A 165 1.37 8.75 5.97
C ALA A 165 1.35 9.97 6.89
N GLU A 166 0.74 9.81 8.05
CA GLU A 166 0.58 10.83 9.09
C GLU A 166 0.95 10.22 10.43
N LEU A 167 1.55 11.03 11.32
CA LEU A 167 1.87 10.60 12.67
C LEU A 167 0.83 11.17 13.62
N ILE A 168 0.18 10.30 14.38
CA ILE A 168 -0.83 10.67 15.37
C ILE A 168 -0.25 10.36 16.74
N ASP A 169 -0.39 11.30 17.66
CA ASP A 169 0.00 11.14 19.05
C ASP A 169 -1.02 10.23 19.76
N ASP A 170 -0.55 9.19 20.46
CA ASP A 170 -1.44 8.20 21.09
C ASP A 170 -2.18 8.78 22.32
N ASP A 171 -1.64 9.86 22.90
CA ASP A 171 -2.22 10.57 24.07
C ASP A 171 -3.28 11.62 23.68
N ASP A 172 -3.34 12.05 22.41
CA ASP A 172 -4.32 13.03 21.95
C ASP A 172 -5.62 12.33 21.49
N ASN A 173 -6.57 12.20 22.41
CA ASN A 173 -7.97 11.88 22.09
C ASN A 173 -8.70 12.98 21.27
N ASN A 174 -8.00 14.02 20.81
CA ASN A 174 -8.55 14.99 19.88
C ASN A 174 -8.36 14.49 18.45
N SER A 175 -9.36 13.73 18.00
CA SER A 175 -9.62 13.43 16.60
C SER A 175 -9.49 14.67 15.72
N GLY A 176 -8.63 14.57 14.71
CA GLY A 176 -8.80 15.20 13.40
C GLY A 176 -9.23 16.66 13.41
N GLU A 177 -8.27 17.55 13.63
CA GLU A 177 -8.39 18.90 13.12
C GLU A 177 -7.14 19.18 12.28
N ILE A 178 -7.29 19.06 10.95
CA ILE A 178 -6.35 19.69 10.01
C ILE A 178 -6.57 21.19 10.17
N ILE A 179 -5.98 21.77 11.22
CA ILE A 179 -5.95 23.20 11.39
C ILE A 179 -4.83 23.70 10.46
N ASN A 180 -5.22 24.20 9.29
CA ASN A 180 -4.39 25.12 8.52
C ASN A 180 -4.25 26.41 9.33
N ASN A 181 -3.41 26.42 10.36
CA ASN A 181 -2.96 27.62 11.05
C ASN A 181 -1.45 27.52 11.25
N ASP A 182 -0.73 28.43 10.60
CA ASP A 182 0.72 28.62 10.61
C ASP A 182 1.36 28.89 11.99
N ASN A 183 0.71 28.54 13.12
CA ASN A 183 1.15 28.90 14.46
C ASN A 183 0.92 27.84 15.56
N GLN A 184 0.73 26.56 15.23
CA GLN A 184 0.93 25.48 16.22
C GLN A 184 2.27 24.78 15.95
N SER A 185 3.11 24.65 16.99
CA SER A 185 4.41 24.00 16.85
C SER A 185 4.18 22.53 16.52
N GLN A 186 4.36 22.15 15.25
CA GLN A 186 4.45 20.75 14.85
C GLN A 186 5.40 20.01 15.81
N THR A 187 4.87 18.98 16.48
CA THR A 187 5.58 18.19 17.50
C THR A 187 6.39 17.05 16.88
N TYR A 188 6.22 16.81 15.59
CA TYR A 188 6.94 15.83 14.79
C TYR A 188 7.13 16.35 13.35
N ILE A 189 8.04 15.70 12.62
CA ILE A 189 8.27 15.88 11.19
C ILE A 189 8.30 14.51 10.53
N LEU A 190 7.57 14.39 9.43
CA LEU A 190 7.69 13.27 8.51
C LEU A 190 8.34 13.74 7.21
N LYS A 191 9.22 12.92 6.64
CA LYS A 191 9.74 13.12 5.27
C LYS A 191 9.52 11.86 4.45
N ASN A 192 9.34 12.02 3.14
CA ASN A 192 9.00 10.92 2.23
C ASN A 192 7.76 10.17 2.73
N ASN A 193 6.74 10.92 3.16
CA ASN A 193 5.52 10.41 3.77
C ASN A 193 4.36 10.29 2.79
N ASP A 194 4.61 10.52 1.51
CA ASP A 194 3.68 10.28 0.44
C ASP A 194 4.31 9.40 -0.64
N GLY A 195 3.45 8.67 -1.34
CA GLY A 195 3.84 7.78 -2.43
C GLY A 195 2.67 7.55 -3.38
N TYR A 196 2.95 6.98 -4.55
CA TYR A 196 1.93 6.73 -5.56
C TYR A 196 1.87 5.24 -5.89
N PHE A 197 0.66 4.74 -6.10
CA PHE A 197 0.48 3.39 -6.63
C PHE A 197 0.83 3.34 -8.11
N PHE A 198 1.83 2.53 -8.44
CA PHE A 198 2.23 2.23 -9.80
C PHE A 198 2.15 0.72 -10.02
N ASN A 199 1.42 0.29 -11.05
CA ASN A 199 1.19 -1.14 -11.32
C ASN A 199 0.71 -1.92 -10.08
N GLY A 200 -0.16 -1.30 -9.28
CA GLY A 200 -0.74 -1.91 -8.09
C GLY A 200 0.19 -1.95 -6.87
N TYR A 201 1.36 -1.31 -6.92
CA TYR A 201 2.28 -1.24 -5.80
C TYR A 201 2.60 0.21 -5.43
N CYS A 202 2.67 0.50 -4.14
CA CYS A 202 3.20 1.76 -3.62
C CYS A 202 4.32 1.44 -2.64
N LEU A 203 5.56 1.76 -3.03
CA LEU A 203 6.70 1.69 -2.13
C LEU A 203 6.88 3.05 -1.48
N LEU A 204 6.51 3.15 -0.20
CA LEU A 204 6.86 4.30 0.62
C LEU A 204 8.30 4.10 1.09
N ASN A 205 9.25 4.62 0.32
CA ASN A 205 10.66 4.39 0.57
C ASN A 205 11.26 5.46 1.47
N ASP A 206 12.08 5.05 2.42
CA ASP A 206 12.84 5.95 3.30
C ASP A 206 11.96 6.98 4.03
N LEU A 207 10.76 6.57 4.48
CA LEU A 207 9.90 7.38 5.36
C LEU A 207 10.68 7.71 6.62
N GLN A 208 11.05 8.98 6.79
CA GLN A 208 11.80 9.44 7.95
C GLN A 208 10.85 10.01 9.00
N ILE A 209 10.97 9.51 10.24
CA ILE A 209 10.15 9.95 11.37
C ILE A 209 11.04 10.68 12.36
N ILE A 210 10.85 11.99 12.53
CA ILE A 210 11.57 12.83 13.50
C ILE A 210 10.57 13.34 14.54
N SER A 211 10.67 12.87 15.76
CA SER A 211 9.76 13.25 16.85
C SER A 211 10.40 13.05 18.22
N ASN A 212 9.76 13.58 19.26
CA ASN A 212 10.19 13.30 20.64
C ASN A 212 9.87 11.84 21.02
N PRO A 213 10.66 11.19 21.89
CA PRO A 213 10.43 9.81 22.30
C PRO A 213 9.10 9.64 23.02
N LYS A 214 8.25 8.74 22.51
CA LYS A 214 6.97 8.28 23.08
C LYS A 214 6.27 7.32 22.10
N HIS A 215 5.04 6.92 22.43
CA HIS A 215 4.18 6.14 21.56
C HIS A 215 3.41 7.05 20.59
N TYR A 216 3.35 6.62 19.34
CA TYR A 216 2.61 7.24 18.26
C TYR A 216 1.86 6.17 17.47
N LYS A 217 0.97 6.62 16.62
CA LYS A 217 0.31 5.82 15.59
C LYS A 217 0.65 6.39 14.22
N LEU A 218 1.29 5.58 13.38
CA LEU A 218 1.52 5.93 11.98
C LEU A 218 0.29 5.51 11.16
N HIS A 219 -0.47 6.51 10.75
CA HIS A 219 -1.73 6.37 10.03
C HIS A 219 -1.52 6.54 8.52
N PHE A 220 -2.14 5.67 7.72
CA PHE A 220 -2.12 5.74 6.26
C PHE A 220 -3.51 5.98 5.70
N HIS A 221 -3.59 6.88 4.73
CA HIS A 221 -4.80 7.12 3.96
C HIS A 221 -4.46 7.37 2.49
N ILE A 222 -5.49 7.34 1.63
CA ILE A 222 -5.38 7.68 0.21
C ILE A 222 -5.93 9.10 0.01
N GLU A 223 -5.13 9.98 -0.59
CA GLU A 223 -5.65 11.27 -1.03
C GLU A 223 -6.56 11.06 -2.25
N ASN A 224 -7.77 11.63 -2.21
CA ASN A 224 -8.79 11.53 -3.27
C ASN A 224 -9.21 10.08 -3.58
N ASP A 225 -9.58 9.32 -2.55
CA ASP A 225 -10.03 7.93 -2.67
C ASP A 225 -11.38 7.77 -3.41
N ILE A 226 -11.33 7.74 -4.74
CA ILE A 226 -12.52 7.54 -5.59
C ILE A 226 -13.11 6.13 -5.51
N TYR A 227 -12.34 5.14 -5.04
CA TYR A 227 -12.77 3.74 -4.98
C TYR A 227 -13.26 3.30 -3.60
N ASN A 228 -13.12 4.16 -2.58
CA ASN A 228 -13.39 3.84 -1.17
C ASN A 228 -12.59 2.60 -0.73
N LEU A 229 -11.28 2.65 -0.97
CA LEU A 229 -10.33 1.62 -0.64
C LEU A 229 -10.31 1.36 0.87
N LYS A 230 -10.19 0.08 1.19
CA LYS A 230 -10.06 -0.40 2.56
C LYS A 230 -8.64 -0.82 2.80
N PHE A 231 -8.06 -0.39 3.89
CA PHE A 231 -6.80 -0.92 4.34
C PHE A 231 -7.04 -2.18 5.15
N LEU A 232 -6.23 -3.22 4.91
CA LEU A 232 -6.16 -4.31 5.88
C LEU A 232 -5.51 -3.83 7.19
N THR A 233 -4.54 -2.92 7.06
CA THR A 233 -3.90 -2.22 8.17
C THR A 233 -3.49 -0.85 7.70
N ASN A 234 -4.14 0.17 8.26
CA ASN A 234 -3.87 1.59 8.06
C ASN A 234 -3.19 2.23 9.27
N ASP A 235 -3.14 1.56 10.41
CA ASP A 235 -2.52 2.07 11.62
C ASP A 235 -1.40 1.14 12.05
N ILE A 236 -0.18 1.67 12.18
CA ILE A 236 0.98 0.99 12.74
C ILE A 236 1.33 1.66 14.07
N PRO A 237 1.25 0.95 15.20
CA PRO A 237 1.77 1.46 16.47
C PRO A 237 3.29 1.66 16.37
N ILE A 238 3.79 2.83 16.76
CA ILE A 238 5.21 3.15 16.73
C ILE A 238 5.65 3.64 18.10
N GLU A 239 6.63 2.97 18.69
CA GLU A 239 7.40 3.51 19.81
C GLU A 239 8.63 4.24 19.26
N VAL A 240 8.70 5.55 19.47
CA VAL A 240 9.89 6.34 19.18
C VAL A 240 10.74 6.40 20.44
N THR A 241 12.00 6.00 20.31
CA THR A 241 12.96 5.91 21.41
C THR A 241 14.06 6.98 21.29
N ASN A 242 14.76 7.20 22.39
CA ASN A 242 15.95 8.06 22.44
C ASN A 242 17.07 7.51 21.55
N CYS A 243 18.04 8.37 21.22
CA CYS A 243 19.23 7.96 20.49
C CYS A 243 20.05 6.93 21.28
N ASN A 244 20.58 5.93 20.58
CA ASN A 244 21.49 4.99 21.20
C ASN A 244 22.88 5.64 21.41
N GLU A 245 23.72 5.01 22.24
CA GLU A 245 25.06 5.51 22.56
C GLU A 245 26.01 5.63 21.35
N LYS A 246 25.65 5.04 20.20
CA LYS A 246 26.40 5.09 18.94
C LYS A 246 25.87 6.15 17.97
N GLN A 247 24.82 6.89 18.33
CA GLN A 247 24.20 7.92 17.51
C GLN A 247 24.47 9.31 18.08
N ILE A 248 24.46 10.31 17.19
CA ILE A 248 24.54 11.72 17.55
C ILE A 248 23.14 12.27 17.72
N ILE A 249 22.93 13.04 18.80
CA ILE A 249 21.72 13.85 18.97
C ILE A 249 21.90 15.16 18.20
N LYS A 250 20.91 15.50 17.37
CA LYS A 250 20.78 16.80 16.71
C LYS A 250 19.47 17.48 17.05
N LEU A 251 19.50 18.81 17.14
CA LEU A 251 18.31 19.63 17.28
C LEU A 251 17.72 19.90 15.89
N TYR A 252 16.43 19.65 15.75
CA TYR A 252 15.62 20.16 14.65
C TYR A 252 14.69 21.28 15.17
N LYS A 253 14.09 22.05 14.25
CA LYS A 253 13.13 23.13 14.57
C LYS A 253 12.13 22.72 15.67
N ASN A 254 11.69 23.68 16.48
CA ASN A 254 10.75 23.50 17.60
C ASN A 254 11.24 22.56 18.73
N ASN A 255 12.55 22.51 19.00
CA ASN A 255 13.14 21.71 20.06
C ASN A 255 12.95 20.19 19.92
N ILE A 256 12.80 19.68 18.70
CA ILE A 256 12.70 18.24 18.45
C ILE A 256 14.10 17.66 18.28
N ASN A 257 14.44 16.67 19.10
CA ASN A 257 15.71 15.97 19.01
C ASN A 257 15.58 14.76 18.07
N TYR A 258 16.60 14.52 17.25
CA TYR A 258 16.68 13.33 16.39
C TYR A 258 18.08 12.75 16.34
N CYS A 259 18.14 11.49 15.94
CA CYS A 259 19.33 10.66 15.97
C CYS A 259 19.90 10.52 14.56
N GLU A 260 21.18 10.85 14.41
CA GLU A 260 21.91 10.58 13.18
C GLU A 260 23.06 9.61 13.42
N LYS A 261 23.41 8.87 12.37
CA LYS A 261 24.66 8.12 12.37
C LYS A 261 25.82 9.13 12.36
N PRO A 262 26.85 8.93 13.19
CA PRO A 262 28.02 9.78 13.18
C PRO A 262 28.68 9.74 11.80
N ILE A 263 28.87 10.91 11.19
CA ILE A 263 29.58 11.07 9.93
C ILE A 263 31.00 11.51 10.23
N CYS A 264 31.95 10.72 9.76
CA CYS A 264 33.37 10.97 9.93
C CYS A 264 33.91 11.75 8.73
N LYS A 265 34.86 12.67 8.96
CA LYS A 265 35.42 13.55 7.90
C LYS A 265 36.12 12.77 6.77
N GLU A 266 36.66 11.60 7.07
CA GLU A 266 37.29 10.71 6.09
C GLU A 266 36.61 9.34 6.09
N LYS A 267 36.66 8.64 4.95
CA LYS A 267 36.12 7.30 4.79
C LYS A 267 37.13 6.29 5.35
N TYR A 268 36.89 5.85 6.58
CA TYR A 268 37.78 4.92 7.29
C TYR A 268 37.47 3.46 6.89
N ILE A 269 38.49 2.71 6.45
CA ILE A 269 38.34 1.32 6.00
C ILE A 269 38.37 0.35 7.19
N ASN A 270 39.20 0.63 8.22
CA ASN A 270 39.39 -0.25 9.38
C ASN A 270 39.04 0.46 10.70
N GLY A 271 37.91 1.17 10.74
CA GLY A 271 37.44 1.85 11.94
C GLY A 271 35.92 2.07 11.95
N GLU A 272 35.39 2.37 13.12
CA GLU A 272 33.98 2.74 13.35
C GLU A 272 33.92 4.23 13.72
N CYS A 273 32.94 4.94 13.15
CA CYS A 273 32.66 6.33 13.54
C CYS A 273 31.78 6.32 14.79
N LEU A 274 32.19 7.02 15.85
CA LEU A 274 31.49 7.06 17.13
C LEU A 274 31.20 8.51 17.55
N PRO A 275 30.11 8.76 18.29
CA PRO A 275 29.80 10.07 18.85
C PRO A 275 30.74 10.41 20.02
N ILE A 276 31.06 11.69 20.19
CA ILE A 276 31.81 12.20 21.34
C ILE A 276 30.84 12.40 22.52
N GLN A 277 30.94 11.53 23.54
CA GLN A 277 30.00 11.46 24.66
C GLN A 277 30.08 12.64 25.66
N ASN A 278 31.05 13.56 25.52
CA ASN A 278 31.35 14.61 26.52
C ASN A 278 30.96 16.04 26.13
N SER A 279 30.26 16.28 25.02
CA SER A 279 29.80 17.64 24.71
C SER A 279 28.44 17.88 25.36
N SER A 280 28.36 18.85 26.28
CA SER A 280 27.13 19.42 26.84
C SER A 280 26.22 20.09 25.78
N TYR A 281 26.56 19.93 24.50
CA TYR A 281 25.96 20.58 23.37
C TYR A 281 25.09 19.58 22.61
N ILE A 282 23.95 20.07 22.13
CA ILE A 282 22.99 19.38 21.26
C ILE A 282 23.58 19.13 19.84
N TYR A 283 24.90 19.29 19.69
CA TYR A 283 25.68 19.03 18.50
C TYR A 283 26.88 18.18 18.92
N GLN A 284 26.71 16.85 18.96
CA GLN A 284 27.84 15.98 19.23
C GLN A 284 28.71 15.88 17.96
N GLU A 285 30.00 16.13 18.11
CA GLU A 285 30.98 15.82 17.08
C GLU A 285 31.25 14.31 17.05
N SER A 286 31.76 13.80 15.93
CA SER A 286 32.13 12.39 15.74
C SER A 286 33.64 12.21 15.76
N TYR A 287 34.10 11.04 16.18
CA TYR A 287 35.50 10.63 16.05
C TYR A 287 35.61 9.21 15.48
N CYS A 288 36.77 8.87 14.92
CA CYS A 288 37.03 7.52 14.43
C CYS A 288 37.74 6.69 15.50
N LYS A 289 37.19 5.52 15.80
CA LYS A 289 37.85 4.48 16.59
C LYS A 289 38.33 3.38 15.65
N CYS A 290 39.64 3.19 15.55
CA CYS A 290 40.22 2.11 14.75
C CYS A 290 39.93 0.74 15.36
N PHE A 291 39.80 -0.28 14.53
CA PHE A 291 39.73 -1.67 14.98
C PHE A 291 41.07 -2.12 15.57
N ASP A 292 41.03 -3.14 16.43
CA ASP A 292 42.22 -3.70 17.06
C ASP A 292 43.25 -4.11 16.00
N GLY A 293 44.52 -3.77 16.25
CA GLY A 293 45.59 -3.97 15.29
C GLY A 293 45.75 -2.85 14.25
N PHE A 294 45.00 -1.74 14.35
CA PHE A 294 45.18 -0.54 13.52
C PHE A 294 45.41 0.71 14.38
N ASN A 295 46.30 1.61 13.95
CA ASN A 295 46.56 2.91 14.56
C ASN A 295 46.60 4.04 13.52
N ASN A 296 46.66 5.29 13.99
CA ASN A 296 46.61 6.58 13.26
C ASN A 296 45.21 7.19 13.03
N THR A 297 45.14 8.49 12.70
CA THR A 297 43.89 9.27 12.51
C THR A 297 43.02 8.79 11.34
N SER A 298 43.55 7.92 10.48
CA SER A 298 42.91 7.38 9.28
C SER A 298 42.61 5.88 9.34
N CYS A 299 42.98 5.20 10.42
CA CYS A 299 42.86 3.75 10.60
C CYS A 299 43.41 2.90 9.43
N ASN A 300 44.46 3.38 8.79
CA ASN A 300 45.07 2.71 7.63
C ASN A 300 46.40 2.02 7.97
N SER A 301 47.01 2.30 9.13
CA SER A 301 48.27 1.68 9.55
C SER A 301 48.01 0.50 10.48
N LYS A 302 48.61 -0.66 10.19
CA LYS A 302 48.59 -1.80 11.10
C LYS A 302 49.60 -1.59 12.23
N ILE A 303 49.20 -1.95 13.45
CA ILE A 303 50.09 -2.07 14.60
C ILE A 303 50.91 -3.34 14.40
N TYR A 304 52.22 -3.19 14.21
CA TYR A 304 53.14 -4.31 14.29
C TYR A 304 53.57 -4.46 15.75
N GLU A 305 53.20 -5.57 16.38
CA GLU A 305 53.80 -5.94 17.67
C GLU A 305 55.29 -6.15 17.45
N ILE A 306 56.12 -5.29 18.04
CA ILE A 306 57.54 -5.58 18.19
C ILE A 306 57.61 -6.59 19.33
N SER A 307 57.70 -7.87 18.98
CA SER A 307 58.05 -8.93 19.93
C SER A 307 59.47 -8.66 20.45
N SER A 308 59.55 -8.10 21.66
CA SER A 308 60.79 -7.98 22.44
C SER A 308 61.09 -9.27 23.19
#